data_AF-A0A6A3J3K0-F1
#
_entry.id   AF-A0A6A3J3K0-F1
#
_cell.length_a   1.000
_cell.length_b   1.000
_cell.length_c   1.000
_cell.angle_alpha   90.00
_cell.angle_beta   90.00
_cell.angle_gamma   90.00
#
_symmetry.space_group_name_H-M   'P 1'
#
loop_
_entity.id
_entity.type
_entity.pdbx_description
1 polymer ?
#
loop_
_entity_poly.entity_id
_entity_poly.type
_entity_poly.pdbx_seq_one_letter_code
_entity_poly.pdbx_strand_id
1 'polypeptide(L)'
;MRSPNWYGNTAKSVEVFKSLKSANNFKDLKTLLDDTSVYGPDCGWTDPNGTPQPIPTNGKAVFNRGLIHVGPCEIWLGSKKVLYADDCRSTYGHNNDNVKTEFPVDYSSCKGSGCQMRFYWLGFQALDTKTVWQTYKDCIPLKASGASNSTSA
;
A
#
# COMPACT_ATOMS: atom_id res chain seq x y z
N MET A 1 15.43 9.24 4.50
CA MET A 1 15.10 8.79 5.88
C MET A 1 16.18 7.83 6.36
N ARG A 2 16.97 8.18 7.38
CA ARG A 2 17.95 7.27 7.99
C ARG A 2 17.91 7.45 9.51
N SER A 3 17.95 6.36 10.27
CA SER A 3 18.02 6.36 11.73
C SER A 3 18.73 5.07 12.18
N PRO A 4 19.61 5.14 13.19
CA PRO A 4 20.13 3.94 13.84
C PRO A 4 19.12 3.30 14.81
N ASN A 5 18.09 4.06 15.20
CA ASN A 5 17.14 3.69 16.24
C ASN A 5 15.89 3.06 15.62
N TRP A 6 15.99 1.83 15.14
CA TRP A 6 14.82 1.03 14.74
C TRP A 6 14.61 -0.11 15.71
N TYR A 7 13.34 -0.43 15.98
CA TYR A 7 12.94 -1.34 17.06
C TYR A 7 12.11 -2.52 16.55
N GLY A 8 12.37 -2.95 15.32
CA GLY A 8 11.72 -4.10 14.70
C GLY A 8 10.21 -3.92 14.57
N ASN A 9 9.48 -5.02 14.75
CA ASN A 9 8.02 -5.06 14.65
C ASN A 9 7.34 -4.53 15.93
N THR A 10 7.60 -3.27 16.30
CA THR A 10 7.05 -2.62 17.49
C THR A 10 6.56 -1.20 17.23
N ALA A 11 5.65 -0.70 18.06
CA ALA A 11 5.14 0.67 17.98
C ALA A 11 6.24 1.74 17.99
N LYS A 12 7.40 1.48 18.62
CA LYS A 12 8.54 2.39 18.62
C LYS A 12 9.11 2.63 17.22
N SER A 13 9.10 1.63 16.34
CA SER A 13 9.50 1.82 14.94
C SER A 13 8.54 2.77 14.20
N VAL A 14 7.26 2.73 14.54
CA VAL A 14 6.25 3.67 14.00
C VAL A 14 6.52 5.10 14.49
N GLU A 15 6.85 5.28 15.77
CA GLU A 15 7.22 6.59 16.34
C GLU A 15 8.48 7.16 15.69
N VAL A 16 9.49 6.32 15.46
CA VAL A 16 10.70 6.69 14.72
C VAL A 16 10.35 7.13 13.31
N PHE A 17 9.52 6.37 12.59
CA PHE A 17 9.06 6.74 11.26
C PHE A 17 8.33 8.09 11.27
N LYS A 18 7.40 8.31 12.20
CA LYS A 18 6.67 9.59 12.35
C LYS A 18 7.62 10.77 12.58
N SER A 19 8.63 10.59 13.41
CA SER A 19 9.64 11.60 13.69
C SER A 19 10.46 11.91 12.44
N LEU A 20 10.91 10.88 11.71
CA LEU A 20 11.67 11.03 10.48
C LEU A 20 10.84 11.68 9.37
N LYS A 21 9.55 11.36 9.25
CA LYS A 21 8.66 12.02 8.29
C LYS A 21 8.71 13.54 8.45
N SER A 22 8.50 13.98 9.68
CA SER A 22 8.46 15.40 10.04
C SER A 22 9.80 16.07 9.78
N ALA A 23 10.91 15.42 10.14
CA ALA A 23 12.25 15.97 9.96
C ALA A 23 12.76 16.01 8.51
N ASN A 24 12.17 15.22 7.60
CA ASN A 24 12.68 15.04 6.24
C ASN A 24 11.72 15.55 5.15
N ASN A 25 10.73 16.38 5.49
CA ASN A 25 9.70 16.87 4.56
C ASN A 25 9.05 15.72 3.75
N PHE A 26 8.78 14.60 4.44
CA PHE A 26 8.21 13.42 3.80
C PHE A 26 6.85 13.76 3.19
N LYS A 27 6.72 13.48 1.89
CA LYS A 27 5.51 13.78 1.13
C LYS A 27 4.46 12.68 1.27
N ASP A 28 4.80 11.49 0.80
CA ASP A 28 3.93 10.32 0.85
C ASP A 28 4.74 9.05 0.56
N LEU A 29 4.13 7.90 0.88
CA LEU A 29 4.77 6.59 0.73
C LEU A 29 4.98 6.24 -0.74
N LYS A 30 4.04 6.66 -1.60
CA LYS A 30 4.19 6.59 -3.06
C LYS A 30 5.50 7.22 -3.53
N THR A 31 5.78 8.48 -3.19
CA THR A 31 7.00 9.19 -3.60
C THR A 31 8.26 8.50 -3.08
N LEU A 32 8.21 7.93 -1.86
CA LEU A 32 9.35 7.19 -1.31
C LEU A 32 9.58 5.86 -2.06
N LEU A 33 8.55 5.03 -2.19
CA LEU A 33 8.68 3.66 -2.68
C LEU A 33 8.71 3.56 -4.21
N ASP A 34 8.32 4.60 -4.94
CA ASP A 34 8.47 4.68 -6.40
C ASP A 34 9.95 4.85 -6.84
N ASP A 35 10.89 5.08 -5.91
CA ASP A 35 12.32 4.94 -6.19
C ASP A 35 12.70 3.47 -6.37
N THR A 36 12.59 2.99 -7.60
CA THR A 36 12.83 1.59 -7.97
C THR A 36 14.29 1.16 -7.88
N SER A 37 15.22 2.12 -7.79
CA SER A 37 16.65 1.83 -7.58
C SER A 37 16.94 1.35 -6.16
N VAL A 38 16.05 1.66 -5.20
CA VAL A 38 16.19 1.33 -3.78
C VAL A 38 15.11 0.36 -3.31
N TYR A 39 13.86 0.55 -3.72
CA TYR A 39 12.69 -0.13 -3.15
C TYR A 39 12.05 -1.16 -4.08
N GLY A 40 12.83 -1.73 -5.00
CA GLY A 40 12.40 -2.80 -5.91
C GLY A 40 11.47 -2.33 -7.03
N PRO A 41 10.88 -3.27 -7.81
CA PRO A 41 10.10 -2.97 -9.01
C PRO A 41 8.91 -2.04 -8.76
N ASP A 42 8.51 -1.23 -9.76
CA ASP A 42 7.44 -0.23 -9.64
C ASP A 42 6.13 -0.80 -9.10
N CYS A 43 5.70 -1.93 -9.67
CA CYS A 43 4.45 -2.62 -9.33
C CYS A 43 4.66 -3.94 -8.58
N GLY A 44 5.82 -4.10 -7.93
CA GLY A 44 6.18 -5.35 -7.25
C GLY A 44 6.08 -6.55 -8.20
N TRP A 45 5.16 -7.46 -7.91
CA TRP A 45 4.89 -8.67 -8.72
C TRP A 45 3.58 -8.63 -9.50
N THR A 46 2.92 -7.47 -9.54
CA THR A 46 1.66 -7.28 -10.28
C THR A 46 1.92 -6.72 -11.68
N ASP A 47 1.04 -7.05 -12.62
CA ASP A 47 1.06 -6.50 -13.96
C ASP A 47 0.13 -5.27 -14.05
N PRO A 48 0.69 -4.04 -14.18
CA PRO A 48 -0.13 -2.83 -14.32
C PRO A 48 -0.97 -2.80 -15.60
N ASN A 49 -0.59 -3.59 -16.62
CA ASN A 49 -1.29 -3.71 -17.90
C ASN A 49 -2.16 -4.97 -18.00
N GLY A 50 -2.32 -5.70 -16.88
CA GLY A 50 -3.18 -6.87 -16.82
C GLY A 50 -4.66 -6.54 -17.06
N THR A 51 -5.50 -7.57 -17.16
CA THR A 51 -6.95 -7.39 -17.37
C THR A 51 -7.58 -6.55 -16.24
N PRO A 52 -8.22 -5.40 -16.55
CA PRO A 52 -8.83 -4.56 -15.53
C PRO A 52 -9.90 -5.27 -14.70
N GLN A 53 -9.76 -5.18 -13.38
CA GLN A 53 -10.68 -5.79 -12.42
C GLN A 53 -11.87 -4.87 -12.12
N PRO A 54 -13.08 -5.41 -11.90
CA PRO A 54 -14.22 -4.58 -11.49
C PRO A 54 -13.99 -3.97 -10.09
N ILE A 55 -14.49 -2.76 -9.87
CA ILE A 55 -14.52 -2.16 -8.53
C ILE A 55 -15.38 -3.02 -7.59
N PRO A 56 -14.88 -3.41 -6.40
CA PRO A 56 -15.64 -4.19 -5.43
C PRO A 56 -16.91 -3.48 -4.97
N THR A 57 -18.05 -4.18 -4.98
CA THR A 57 -19.36 -3.62 -4.59
C THR A 57 -19.48 -3.35 -3.09
N ASN A 58 -18.65 -3.99 -2.27
CA ASN A 58 -18.59 -3.77 -0.83
C ASN A 58 -17.63 -2.63 -0.43
N GLY A 59 -17.01 -1.95 -1.41
CA GLY A 59 -16.07 -0.85 -1.16
C GLY A 59 -14.77 -1.26 -0.49
N LYS A 60 -14.40 -2.56 -0.50
CA LYS A 60 -13.19 -3.05 0.17
C LYS A 60 -12.12 -3.49 -0.82
N ALA A 61 -10.90 -2.95 -0.68
CA ALA A 61 -9.72 -3.57 -1.26
C ALA A 61 -9.23 -4.69 -0.34
N VAL A 62 -8.70 -5.79 -0.90
CA VAL A 62 -8.28 -6.97 -0.13
C VAL A 62 -6.82 -7.29 -0.41
N PHE A 63 -6.00 -7.29 0.63
CA PHE A 63 -4.66 -7.87 0.60
C PHE A 63 -4.75 -9.31 1.09
N ASN A 64 -4.25 -10.27 0.30
CA ASN A 64 -4.51 -11.71 0.51
C ASN A 64 -3.74 -12.35 1.69
N ARG A 65 -3.20 -11.51 2.57
CA ARG A 65 -2.41 -11.87 3.75
C ARG A 65 -2.71 -10.88 4.89
N GLY A 66 -2.30 -11.27 6.08
CA GLY A 66 -2.35 -10.41 7.25
C GLY A 66 -1.25 -9.37 7.15
N LEU A 67 -1.57 -8.09 7.33
CA LEU A 67 -0.55 -7.14 7.72
C LEU A 67 -0.10 -7.52 9.12
N ILE A 68 1.05 -8.18 9.26
CA ILE A 68 1.62 -8.62 10.55
C ILE A 68 2.77 -7.72 11.03
N HIS A 69 3.30 -6.85 10.16
CA HIS A 69 4.36 -5.91 10.49
C HIS A 69 3.85 -4.48 10.64
N VAL A 70 4.26 -3.81 11.71
CA VAL A 70 3.95 -2.39 11.95
C VAL A 70 4.54 -1.53 10.85
N GLY A 71 3.87 -0.42 10.54
CA GLY A 71 4.36 0.58 9.60
C GLY A 71 3.28 1.14 8.67
N PRO A 72 3.64 2.17 7.89
CA PRO A 72 2.67 2.96 7.14
C PRO A 72 2.18 2.23 5.90
N CYS A 73 0.95 2.51 5.49
CA CYS A 73 0.43 2.09 4.19
C CYS A 73 -0.40 3.20 3.52
N GLU A 74 -0.51 3.11 2.21
CA GLU A 74 -1.30 4.00 1.37
C GLU A 74 -2.05 3.22 0.29
N ILE A 75 -3.26 3.67 -0.04
CA ILE A 75 -3.94 3.28 -1.29
C ILE A 75 -4.19 4.54 -2.10
N TRP A 76 -3.88 4.44 -3.39
CA TRP A 76 -4.09 5.49 -4.38
C TRP A 76 -5.01 4.99 -5.49
N LEU A 77 -5.88 5.87 -5.98
CA LEU A 77 -6.63 5.67 -7.22
C LEU A 77 -6.18 6.73 -8.21
N GLY A 78 -5.40 6.32 -9.21
CA GLY A 78 -4.69 7.23 -10.10
C GLY A 78 -3.75 8.16 -9.33
N SER A 79 -4.06 9.46 -9.34
CA SER A 79 -3.30 10.50 -8.63
C SER A 79 -3.86 10.85 -7.25
N LYS A 80 -4.99 10.28 -6.84
CA LYS A 80 -5.64 10.60 -5.56
C LYS A 80 -5.29 9.55 -4.50
N LYS A 81 -4.70 9.98 -3.38
CA LYS A 81 -4.60 9.15 -2.18
C LYS A 81 -5.97 9.01 -1.53
N VAL A 82 -6.43 7.78 -1.36
CA VAL A 82 -7.77 7.47 -0.82
C VAL A 82 -7.71 6.76 0.53
N LEU A 83 -6.55 6.24 0.92
CA LEU A 83 -6.31 5.68 2.25
C LEU A 83 -4.88 5.97 2.69
N TYR A 84 -4.73 6.25 3.98
CA TYR A 84 -3.44 6.37 4.64
C TYR A 84 -3.57 6.01 6.12
N ALA A 85 -2.62 5.26 6.65
CA ALA A 85 -2.37 5.19 8.07
C ALA A 85 -0.87 5.07 8.34
N ASP A 86 -0.44 5.60 9.48
CA ASP A 86 0.95 5.50 9.94
C ASP A 86 1.32 4.10 10.45
N ASP A 87 0.32 3.34 10.89
CA ASP A 87 0.48 1.95 11.30
C ASP A 87 -0.70 1.10 10.85
N CYS A 88 -0.60 0.56 9.63
CA CYS A 88 -1.67 -0.25 9.07
C CYS A 88 -1.81 -1.61 9.75
N ARG A 89 -0.78 -2.08 10.47
CA ARG A 89 -0.89 -3.26 11.32
C ARG A 89 -1.91 -3.05 12.42
N SER A 90 -1.82 -1.91 13.11
CA SER A 90 -2.73 -1.58 14.21
C SER A 90 -4.11 -1.18 13.71
N THR A 91 -4.23 -0.56 12.53
CA THR A 91 -5.52 -0.12 12.00
C THR A 91 -6.31 -1.23 11.32
N TYR A 92 -5.63 -2.09 10.53
CA TYR A 92 -6.29 -3.06 9.66
C TYR A 92 -5.78 -4.50 9.81
N GLY A 93 -4.58 -4.70 10.37
CA GLY A 93 -3.90 -5.99 10.30
C GLY A 93 -4.44 -7.08 11.24
N HIS A 94 -3.84 -8.27 11.13
CA HIS A 94 -4.12 -9.44 11.97
C HIS A 94 -2.85 -10.06 12.56
N ASN A 95 -2.95 -10.79 13.67
CA ASN A 95 -1.79 -11.51 14.24
C ASN A 95 -1.41 -12.75 13.41
N ASN A 96 -2.32 -13.20 12.56
CA ASN A 96 -2.14 -14.34 11.67
C ASN A 96 -1.98 -13.84 10.23
N ASP A 97 -0.84 -14.15 9.62
CA ASP A 97 -0.50 -13.79 8.25
C ASP A 97 -1.38 -14.48 7.20
N ASN A 98 -2.07 -15.57 7.56
CA ASN A 98 -3.00 -16.28 6.69
C ASN A 98 -4.41 -15.65 6.63
N VAL A 99 -4.66 -14.58 7.38
CA VAL A 99 -5.94 -13.86 7.37
C VAL A 99 -5.87 -12.70 6.40
N LYS A 100 -6.82 -12.61 5.46
CA LYS A 100 -6.90 -11.50 4.50
C LYS A 100 -7.11 -10.17 5.22
N THR A 101 -6.39 -9.14 4.82
CA THR A 101 -6.59 -7.77 5.33
C THR A 101 -7.53 -7.01 4.39
N GLU A 102 -8.57 -6.40 4.95
CA GLU A 102 -9.53 -5.59 4.18
C GLU A 102 -9.34 -4.11 4.47
N PHE A 103 -9.34 -3.30 3.42
CA PHE A 103 -9.21 -1.84 3.51
C PHE A 103 -10.48 -1.17 2.99
N PRO A 104 -11.10 -0.25 3.76
CA PRO A 104 -12.19 0.56 3.25
C PRO A 104 -11.64 1.57 2.24
N VAL A 105 -12.14 1.53 1.00
CA VAL A 105 -11.68 2.39 -0.08
C VAL A 105 -12.86 3.14 -0.69
N ASP A 106 -12.76 4.47 -0.72
CA ASP A 106 -13.66 5.30 -1.50
C ASP A 106 -13.23 5.29 -2.98
N TYR A 107 -13.94 4.52 -3.80
CA TYR A 107 -13.69 4.43 -5.24
C TYR A 107 -14.30 5.57 -6.05
N SER A 108 -14.87 6.59 -5.41
CA SER A 108 -15.57 7.70 -6.10
C SER A 108 -14.73 8.43 -7.14
N SER A 109 -13.39 8.43 -7.01
CA SER A 109 -12.49 9.05 -8.00
C SER A 109 -12.16 8.17 -9.21
N CYS A 110 -12.51 6.88 -9.17
CA CYS A 110 -12.28 5.93 -10.26
C CYS A 110 -13.52 5.87 -11.16
N LYS A 111 -13.53 6.65 -12.25
CA LYS A 111 -14.69 6.82 -13.15
C LYS A 111 -14.31 6.56 -14.61
N GLY A 112 -15.31 6.54 -15.49
CA GLY A 112 -15.09 6.49 -16.94
C GLY A 112 -14.40 5.20 -17.40
N SER A 113 -13.24 5.34 -18.05
CA SER A 113 -12.42 4.20 -18.51
C SER A 113 -11.78 3.39 -17.38
N GLY A 114 -11.93 3.81 -16.13
CA GLY A 114 -11.30 3.17 -14.97
C GLY A 114 -10.09 3.94 -14.45
N CYS A 115 -9.30 3.29 -13.60
CA CYS A 115 -8.10 3.88 -13.01
C CYS A 115 -7.12 2.79 -12.55
N GLN A 116 -5.86 3.14 -12.34
CA GLN A 116 -4.92 2.27 -11.67
C GLN A 116 -5.03 2.47 -10.15
N MET A 117 -5.38 1.42 -9.41
CA MET A 117 -5.19 1.38 -7.97
C MET A 117 -3.73 1.05 -7.67
N ARG A 118 -3.12 1.77 -6.72
CA ARG A 118 -1.78 1.44 -6.21
C ARG A 118 -1.85 1.24 -4.71
N PHE A 119 -1.34 0.11 -4.23
CA PHE A 119 -1.17 -0.19 -2.82
C PHE A 119 0.31 -0.08 -2.46
N TYR A 120 0.59 0.58 -1.34
CA TYR A 120 1.91 0.71 -0.77
C TYR A 120 1.87 0.32 0.70
N TRP A 121 2.78 -0.51 1.15
CA TRP A 121 3.00 -0.76 2.58
C TRP A 121 4.50 -0.92 2.86
N LEU A 122 4.96 -0.24 3.91
CA LEU A 122 6.31 -0.34 4.42
C LEU A 122 6.26 -1.00 5.79
N GLY A 123 6.57 -2.30 5.85
CA GLY A 123 6.59 -3.08 7.07
C GLY A 123 7.95 -3.01 7.76
N PHE A 124 7.97 -2.77 9.07
CA PHE A 124 9.16 -2.84 9.91
C PHE A 124 9.26 -4.23 10.54
N GLN A 125 10.11 -5.08 9.99
CA GLN A 125 10.32 -6.44 10.50
C GLN A 125 11.57 -6.48 11.40
N ALA A 126 11.49 -7.21 12.50
CA ALA A 126 12.66 -7.60 13.28
C ALA A 126 13.31 -8.84 12.63
N LEU A 127 14.57 -8.73 12.25
CA LEU A 127 15.42 -9.87 11.90
C LEU A 127 16.63 -9.83 12.82
N ASP A 128 16.69 -10.77 13.77
CA ASP A 128 17.63 -10.81 14.87
C ASP A 128 17.68 -9.48 15.65
N THR A 129 18.82 -8.81 15.64
CA THR A 129 19.06 -7.52 16.32
C THR A 129 18.81 -6.32 15.42
N LYS A 130 18.39 -6.53 14.18
CA LYS A 130 18.21 -5.47 13.18
C LYS A 130 16.75 -5.33 12.78
N THR A 131 16.41 -4.11 12.35
CA THR A 131 15.15 -3.87 11.66
C THR A 131 15.41 -3.89 10.17
N VAL A 132 14.65 -4.70 9.45
CA VAL A 132 14.60 -4.63 7.99
C VAL A 132 13.28 -4.01 7.56
N TRP A 133 13.36 -3.24 6.48
CA TRP A 133 12.18 -2.66 5.86
C TRP A 133 11.72 -3.59 4.75
N GLN A 134 10.47 -4.02 4.83
CA GLN A 134 9.82 -4.76 3.78
C GLN A 134 8.90 -3.84 3.01
N THR A 135 9.14 -3.72 1.70
CA THR A 135 8.33 -2.90 0.81
C THR A 135 7.34 -3.75 0.04
N TYR A 136 6.07 -3.39 0.14
CA TYR A 136 5.00 -3.98 -0.64
C TYR A 136 4.43 -2.90 -1.55
N LYS A 137 4.39 -3.20 -2.84
CA LYS A 137 3.92 -2.32 -3.91
C LYS A 137 3.12 -3.14 -4.90
N ASP A 138 1.87 -2.77 -5.12
CA ASP A 138 1.00 -3.45 -6.07
C ASP A 138 0.29 -2.41 -6.95
N CYS A 139 0.14 -2.73 -8.22
CA CYS A 139 -0.62 -1.98 -9.23
C CYS A 139 -1.77 -2.85 -9.72
N ILE A 140 -2.98 -2.34 -9.60
CA ILE A 140 -4.20 -3.05 -10.00
C ILE A 140 -4.97 -2.17 -10.98
N PRO A 141 -5.05 -2.53 -12.27
CA PRO A 141 -5.93 -1.84 -13.20
C PRO A 141 -7.39 -2.13 -12.81
N LEU A 142 -8.17 -1.08 -12.62
CA LEU A 142 -9.60 -1.15 -12.29
C LEU A 142 -10.43 -0.62 -13.46
N LYS A 143 -11.56 -1.27 -13.73
CA LYS A 143 -12.61 -0.73 -14.61
C LYS A 143 -13.74 -0.12 -13.79
N ALA A 144 -14.24 1.03 -14.23
CA ALA A 144 -15.34 1.70 -13.55
C ALA A 144 -16.63 0.85 -13.60
N SER A 145 -17.46 0.97 -12.57
CA SER A 145 -18.79 0.35 -12.54
C SER A 145 -19.63 0.85 -13.71
N GLY A 146 -20.03 -0.05 -14.61
CA GLY A 146 -20.79 0.29 -15.83
C GLY A 146 -19.95 0.41 -17.11
N ALA A 147 -18.63 0.16 -17.06
CA ALA A 147 -17.83 0.01 -18.28
C ALA A 147 -18.17 -1.33 -18.97
N SER A 148 -19.12 -1.28 -19.91
CA SER A 148 -19.34 -2.34 -20.89
C SER A 148 -18.03 -2.62 -21.62
N ASN A 149 -17.63 -3.88 -21.75
CA ASN A 149 -16.56 -4.27 -22.67
C ASN A 149 -16.94 -3.78 -24.08
N SER A 150 -16.40 -2.65 -24.49
CA SER A 150 -16.39 -2.23 -25.88
C SER A 150 -15.18 -2.93 -26.52
N THR A 151 -15.35 -4.20 -26.82
CA THR A 151 -14.53 -4.87 -27.84
C THR A 151 -14.90 -4.22 -29.18
N SER A 152 -14.03 -3.35 -29.69
CA SER A 152 -14.08 -2.94 -31.09
C SER A 152 -13.68 -4.14 -31.95
N ALA A 153 -14.54 -4.44 -32.94
CA ALA A 153 -14.36 -5.45 -33.97
C ALA A 153 -13.22 -5.11 -34.93
#